data_AF-A0A7L0QA46-F1
#
_entry.id   AF-A0A7L0QA46-F1
#
_cell.length_a   1.000
_cell.length_b   1.000
_cell.length_c   1.000
_cell.angle_alpha   90.00
_cell.angle_beta   90.00
_cell.angle_gamma   90.00
#
_symmetry.space_group_name_H-M   'P 1'
#
loop_
_entity.id
_entity.type
_entity.pdbx_description
1 polymer ?
#
loop_
_entity_poly.entity_id
_entity_poly.type
_entity_poly.pdbx_seq_one_letter_code
_entity_poly.pdbx_strand_id
1 'polypeptide(L)'
;VSVDGSPWFSIREGLHMLQQKGHEVVVVAPEVSLHVKASEKFVMKMYPVSHTQEDMDNAFKAYFNITFEEGSFFERFFKTVEATKRFTDFCFSTCRDLLQNKELIRYLEESKF
;
A
#
# COMPACT_ATOMS: atom_id res chain seq x y z
N VAL A 1 -5.96 -6.55 4.21
CA VAL A 1 -6.73 -5.38 3.72
C VAL A 1 -5.72 -4.40 3.18
N SER A 2 -5.80 -4.03 1.89
CA SER A 2 -4.95 -2.97 1.33
C SER A 2 -5.49 -1.63 1.81
N VAL A 3 -4.67 -0.86 2.53
CA VAL A 3 -5.02 0.52 2.94
C VAL A 3 -4.95 1.46 1.74
N ASP A 4 -4.11 1.12 0.76
CA ASP A 4 -3.92 1.84 -0.48
C ASP A 4 -5.01 1.43 -1.50
N GLY A 5 -5.90 2.38 -1.84
CA GLY A 5 -7.12 2.13 -2.62
C GLY A 5 -8.29 3.04 -2.20
N SER A 6 -9.53 2.57 -2.38
CA SER A 6 -10.73 3.27 -1.89
C SER A 6 -10.72 3.57 -0.37
N PRO A 7 -10.12 2.74 0.51
CA PRO A 7 -10.00 3.09 1.92
C PRO A 7 -9.15 4.32 2.17
N TRP A 8 -8.04 4.51 1.43
CA TRP A 8 -7.17 5.69 1.57
C TRP A 8 -7.92 7.00 1.39
N PHE A 9 -8.78 7.07 0.39
CA PHE A 9 -9.58 8.27 0.15
C PHE A 9 -10.49 8.59 1.33
N SER A 10 -11.18 7.59 1.88
CA SER A 10 -12.12 7.77 2.99
C SER A 10 -11.44 8.13 4.32
N ILE A 11 -10.25 7.60 4.57
CA ILE A 11 -9.52 7.93 5.80
C ILE A 11 -8.90 9.33 5.72
N ARG A 12 -8.66 9.86 4.51
CA ARG A 12 -8.00 11.16 4.31
C ARG A 12 -8.79 12.31 4.94
N GLU A 13 -10.11 12.34 4.81
CA GLU A 13 -10.92 13.34 5.52
C GLU A 13 -10.84 13.16 7.04
N GLY A 14 -10.84 11.90 7.50
CA GLY A 14 -10.67 11.53 8.90
C GLY A 14 -9.37 12.06 9.50
N LEU A 15 -8.24 11.85 8.82
CA LEU A 15 -6.92 12.34 9.23
C LEU A 15 -6.89 13.87 9.34
N HIS A 16 -7.52 14.57 8.39
CA HIS A 16 -7.59 16.03 8.42
C HIS A 16 -8.40 16.55 9.61
N MET A 17 -9.52 15.89 9.94
CA MET A 17 -10.30 16.23 11.13
C MET A 17 -9.52 16.00 12.43
N LEU A 18 -8.70 14.94 12.51
CA LEU A 18 -7.85 14.68 13.66
C LEU A 18 -6.80 15.79 13.85
N GLN A 19 -6.14 16.21 12.77
CA GLN A 19 -5.20 17.34 12.81
C GLN A 19 -5.88 18.64 13.26
N GLN A 20 -7.07 18.95 12.75
CA GLN A 20 -7.82 20.15 13.16
C GLN A 20 -8.21 20.13 14.65
N LYS A 21 -8.38 18.93 15.24
CA LYS A 21 -8.63 18.75 16.66
C LYS A 21 -7.37 18.79 17.53
N GLY A 22 -6.21 19.05 16.93
CA GLY A 22 -4.93 19.16 17.62
C GLY A 22 -4.20 17.83 17.81
N HIS A 23 -4.63 16.75 17.14
CA HIS A 23 -3.90 15.49 17.16
C HIS A 23 -2.71 15.54 16.19
N GLU A 24 -1.56 15.05 16.65
CA GLU A 24 -0.43 14.80 15.76
C GLU A 24 -0.73 13.58 14.89
N VAL A 25 -0.57 13.74 13.58
CA VAL A 25 -0.85 12.70 12.59
C VAL A 25 0.33 12.58 11.65
N VAL A 26 0.94 11.39 11.62
CA VAL A 26 2.00 11.03 10.68
C VAL A 26 1.52 9.88 9.82
N VAL A 27 1.62 10.04 8.50
CA VAL A 27 1.30 8.99 7.52
C VAL A 27 2.59 8.32 7.09
N VAL A 28 2.68 7.01 7.29
CA VAL A 28 3.79 6.18 6.81
C VAL A 28 3.34 5.43 5.56
N ALA A 29 4.06 5.59 4.46
CA ALA A 29 3.69 5.00 3.18
C ALA A 29 4.94 4.58 2.37
N PRO A 30 4.86 3.53 1.54
CA PRO A 30 5.93 3.22 0.59
C PRO A 30 6.05 4.33 -0.47
N GLU A 31 7.25 4.51 -1.02
CA GLU A 31 7.49 5.44 -2.15
C GLU A 31 6.70 5.06 -3.40
N VAL A 32 6.53 3.74 -3.61
CA VAL A 32 5.68 3.19 -4.67
C VAL A 32 4.34 2.82 -4.06
N SER A 33 3.28 3.48 -4.51
CA SER A 33 1.92 3.31 -4.00
C SER A 33 0.91 3.50 -5.13
N LEU A 34 -0.27 2.90 -5.02
CA LEU A 34 -1.34 3.02 -6.00
C LEU A 34 -1.96 4.43 -5.94
N HIS A 35 -2.34 4.89 -4.75
CA HIS A 35 -3.08 6.14 -4.54
C HIS A 35 -2.51 7.05 -3.46
N VAL A 36 -1.59 6.57 -2.61
CA VAL A 36 -1.00 7.35 -1.52
C VAL A 36 0.14 8.23 -2.02
N LYS A 37 -0.17 9.44 -2.47
CA LYS A 37 0.81 10.41 -2.96
C LYS A 37 1.23 11.40 -1.88
N ALA A 38 2.45 11.93 -2.04
CA ALA A 38 2.95 13.05 -1.24
C ALA A 38 1.96 14.22 -1.24
N SER A 39 1.68 14.76 -0.06
CA SER A 39 0.69 15.82 0.14
C SER A 39 1.16 16.73 1.26
N GLU A 40 1.19 18.03 1.01
CA GLU A 40 1.58 19.05 2.01
C GLU A 40 0.64 19.12 3.22
N LYS A 41 -0.57 18.56 3.10
CA LYS A 41 -1.58 18.56 4.17
C LYS A 41 -1.22 17.67 5.37
N PHE A 42 -0.36 16.67 5.18
CA PHE A 42 0.00 15.70 6.21
C PHE A 42 1.51 15.57 6.31
N VAL A 43 2.01 15.32 7.52
CA VAL A 43 3.39 14.87 7.68
C VAL A 43 3.45 13.45 7.14
N MET A 44 4.15 13.26 6.02
CA MET A 44 4.29 11.98 5.37
C MET A 44 5.74 11.49 5.46
N LYS A 45 5.93 10.25 5.92
CA LYS A 45 7.20 9.55 5.97
C LYS A 45 7.16 8.44 4.92
N MET A 46 7.83 8.68 3.80
CA MET A 46 7.96 7.70 2.74
C MET A 46 9.19 6.83 2.94
N TYR A 47 9.11 5.54 2.60
CA TYR A 47 10.23 4.62 2.66
C TYR A 47 10.44 3.91 1.32
N PRO A 48 11.70 3.63 0.95
CA PRO A 48 12.02 2.94 -0.29
C PRO A 48 11.53 1.50 -0.22
N VAL A 49 11.15 0.98 -1.38
CA VAL A 49 10.69 -0.39 -1.56
C VAL A 49 11.45 -1.08 -2.69
N SER A 50 11.47 -2.40 -2.65
CA SER A 50 12.24 -3.28 -3.53
C SER A 50 11.67 -3.43 -4.95
N HIS A 51 10.51 -2.86 -5.23
CA HIS A 51 9.78 -3.02 -6.49
C HIS A 51 9.51 -1.66 -7.16
N THR A 52 9.25 -1.68 -8.47
CA THR A 52 8.93 -0.46 -9.23
C THR A 52 7.43 -0.19 -9.28
N GLN A 53 7.07 1.03 -9.66
CA GLN A 53 5.67 1.39 -9.96
C GLN A 53 5.08 0.50 -11.06
N GLU A 54 5.87 0.15 -12.07
CA GLU A 54 5.45 -0.73 -13.16
C GLU A 54 5.11 -2.14 -12.65
N ASP A 55 5.95 -2.71 -11.77
CA ASP A 55 5.71 -4.02 -11.17
C ASP A 55 4.37 -4.06 -10.41
N MET A 56 4.11 -3.00 -9.64
CA MET A 56 2.87 -2.85 -8.87
C MET A 56 1.65 -2.70 -9.79
N ASP A 57 1.73 -1.81 -10.80
CA ASP A 57 0.64 -1.58 -11.75
C ASP A 57 0.30 -2.87 -12.51
N ASN A 58 1.33 -3.66 -12.89
CA ASN A 58 1.16 -4.94 -13.55
C ASN A 58 0.54 -5.99 -12.63
N ALA A 59 0.99 -6.09 -11.38
CA ALA A 59 0.40 -6.99 -10.39
C ALA A 59 -1.07 -6.65 -10.12
N PHE A 60 -1.39 -5.36 -9.98
CA PHE A 60 -2.75 -4.88 -9.76
C PHE A 60 -3.66 -5.16 -10.97
N LYS A 61 -3.20 -4.86 -12.19
CA LYS A 61 -3.95 -5.17 -13.43
C LYS A 61 -4.19 -6.67 -13.59
N ALA A 62 -3.17 -7.50 -13.34
CA ALA A 62 -3.30 -8.95 -13.42
C ALA A 62 -4.37 -9.46 -12.44
N TYR A 63 -4.34 -8.96 -11.19
CA TYR A 63 -5.33 -9.31 -10.17
C TYR A 63 -6.76 -8.89 -10.57
N PHE A 64 -6.92 -7.69 -11.12
CA PHE A 64 -8.25 -7.18 -11.52
C PHE A 64 -8.79 -7.90 -12.77
N ASN A 65 -7.95 -8.14 -13.77
CA ASN A 65 -8.34 -8.79 -15.03
C ASN A 65 -8.90 -10.20 -14.81
N ILE A 66 -8.44 -10.93 -13.80
CA ILE A 66 -8.98 -12.26 -13.45
C ILE A 66 -10.49 -12.24 -13.20
N THR A 67 -11.01 -11.12 -12.69
CA THR A 67 -12.45 -10.99 -12.41
C THR A 67 -13.29 -10.96 -13.69
N PHE A 68 -12.70 -10.54 -14.81
CA PHE A 68 -13.38 -10.33 -16.10
C PHE A 68 -12.89 -11.27 -17.20
N GLU A 69 -11.89 -12.11 -16.95
CA GLU A 69 -11.36 -13.05 -17.95
C GLU A 69 -12.31 -14.24 -18.19
N GLU A 70 -12.64 -14.43 -19.46
CA GLU A 70 -13.33 -15.62 -19.97
C GLU A 70 -12.36 -16.80 -20.11
N GLY A 71 -12.87 -18.02 -19.94
CA GLY A 71 -12.07 -19.24 -20.04
C GLY A 71 -12.68 -20.42 -19.30
N SER A 72 -12.08 -21.60 -19.43
CA SER A 72 -12.50 -22.77 -18.67
C SER A 72 -12.27 -22.55 -17.17
N PHE A 73 -13.00 -23.31 -16.34
CA PHE A 73 -12.87 -23.22 -14.88
C PHE A 73 -11.41 -23.41 -14.40
N PHE A 74 -10.70 -24.39 -14.97
CA PHE A 74 -9.32 -24.70 -14.60
C PHE A 74 -8.34 -23.59 -14.97
N GLU A 75 -8.46 -23.02 -16.18
CA GLU A 75 -7.62 -21.89 -16.61
C GLU A 75 -7.82 -20.68 -15.70
N ARG A 76 -9.07 -20.35 -15.39
CA ARG A 76 -9.41 -19.25 -14.47
C ARG A 76 -8.87 -19.50 -13.07
N PHE A 77 -8.99 -20.74 -12.56
CA PHE A 77 -8.49 -21.10 -11.25
C PHE A 77 -6.97 -20.91 -11.14
N PHE A 78 -6.19 -21.45 -12.07
CA PHE A 78 -4.73 -21.32 -12.02
C PHE A 78 -4.26 -19.88 -12.13
N LYS A 79 -4.85 -19.08 -13.04
CA LYS A 79 -4.56 -17.65 -13.15
C LYS A 79 -4.88 -16.89 -11.85
N THR A 80 -6.04 -17.21 -11.24
CA THR A 80 -6.44 -16.61 -9.96
C THR A 80 -5.42 -16.88 -8.87
N VAL A 81 -4.98 -18.13 -8.73
CA VAL A 81 -3.97 -18.51 -7.74
C VAL A 81 -2.65 -17.77 -8.01
N GLU A 82 -2.20 -17.71 -9.26
CA GLU A 82 -0.94 -17.06 -9.61
C GLU A 82 -0.96 -15.55 -9.30
N ALA A 83 -1.99 -14.82 -9.72
CA ALA A 83 -2.04 -13.38 -9.43
C ALA A 83 -2.28 -13.10 -7.94
N THR A 84 -3.09 -13.93 -7.26
CA THR A 84 -3.26 -13.79 -5.81
C THR A 84 -1.93 -13.97 -5.09
N LYS A 85 -1.12 -14.95 -5.51
CA LYS A 85 0.23 -15.18 -4.98
C LYS A 85 1.11 -13.96 -5.23
N ARG A 86 1.20 -13.48 -6.48
CA ARG A 86 2.00 -12.29 -6.84
C ARG A 86 1.60 -11.05 -6.04
N PHE A 87 0.30 -10.78 -5.92
CA PHE A 87 -0.21 -9.66 -5.15
C PHE A 87 0.11 -9.79 -3.65
N THR A 88 -0.03 -10.99 -3.10
CA THR A 88 0.29 -11.26 -1.69
C THR A 88 1.79 -11.12 -1.42
N ASP A 89 2.64 -11.65 -2.30
CA ASP A 89 4.10 -11.51 -2.22
C ASP A 89 4.52 -10.03 -2.23
N PHE A 90 3.86 -9.21 -3.05
CA PHE A 90 4.04 -7.76 -3.10
C PHE A 90 3.66 -7.05 -1.80
N CYS A 91 2.52 -7.41 -1.19
CA CYS A 91 2.13 -6.88 0.11
C CYS A 91 3.17 -7.25 1.19
N PHE A 92 3.66 -8.50 1.18
CA PHE A 92 4.67 -8.95 2.13
C PHE A 92 6.03 -8.29 1.93
N SER A 93 6.47 -8.07 0.69
CA SER A 93 7.73 -7.35 0.42
C SER A 93 7.65 -5.92 0.93
N THR A 94 6.55 -5.22 0.68
CA THR A 94 6.31 -3.86 1.21
C THR A 94 6.39 -3.81 2.73
N CYS A 95 5.73 -4.75 3.44
CA CYS A 95 5.82 -4.84 4.90
C CYS A 95 7.24 -5.17 5.37
N ARG A 96 7.96 -6.04 4.65
CA ARG A 96 9.35 -6.37 4.97
C ARG A 96 10.25 -5.15 4.83
N ASP A 97 10.11 -4.40 3.74
CA ASP A 97 10.90 -3.21 3.45
C ASP A 97 10.67 -2.13 4.53
N LEU A 98 9.42 -1.96 4.98
CA LEU A 98 9.08 -1.11 6.14
C LEU A 98 9.84 -1.51 7.40
N LEU A 99 9.77 -2.80 7.76
CA LEU A 99 10.41 -3.32 8.98
C LEU A 99 11.94 -3.30 8.90
N GLN A 100 12.51 -3.37 7.69
CA GLN A 100 13.94 -3.27 7.45
C GLN A 100 14.46 -1.83 7.48
N ASN A 101 13.58 -0.83 7.30
CA ASN A 101 13.93 0.57 7.43
C ASN A 101 14.15 0.96 8.91
N LYS A 102 15.37 0.68 9.41
CA LYS A 102 15.75 0.93 10.81
C LYS A 102 15.62 2.39 11.23
N GLU A 103 15.87 3.33 10.31
CA GLU A 103 15.76 4.75 10.60
C GLU A 103 14.30 5.13 10.90
N LEU A 104 13.39 4.70 10.02
CA LEU A 104 11.96 4.94 10.17
C LEU A 104 11.41 4.23 11.42
N ILE A 105 11.78 2.96 11.65
CA ILE A 105 11.34 2.20 12.83
C ILE A 105 11.81 2.89 14.11
N ARG A 106 13.07 3.33 14.17
CA ARG A 106 13.60 4.08 15.32
C ARG A 106 12.85 5.40 15.52
N TYR A 107 12.56 6.14 14.45
CA TYR A 107 11.76 7.37 14.53
C TYR A 107 10.37 7.10 15.13
N LEU A 108 9.70 6.02 14.70
CA LEU A 108 8.39 5.64 15.23
C LEU A 108 8.46 5.27 16.72
N GLU A 109 9.51 4.56 17.15
CA GLU A 109 9.74 4.20 18.55
C GLU A 109 10.03 5.42 19.43
N GLU A 110 10.86 6.35 18.95
CA GLU A 110 11.24 7.57 19.68
C GLU A 110 10.11 8.59 19.78
N SER A 111 9.23 8.65 18.77
CA SER A 111 8.13 9.61 18.72
C SER A 111 7.03 9.34 19.75
N LYS A 112 6.92 8.10 20.27
CA LYS A 112 5.96 7.69 21.31
C LYS A 112 4.51 8.15 21.04
N PHE A 113 4.08 8.00 19.78
CA PHE A 113 2.69 8.22 19.37
C PHE A 113 1.70 7.37 20.19
#